data_AF-A0A3B0XZ76-F1
#
_entry.id   AF-A0A3B0XZ76-F1
#
_cell.length_a   1.000
_cell.length_b   1.000
_cell.length_c   1.000
_cell.angle_alpha   90.00
_cell.angle_beta   90.00
_cell.angle_gamma   90.00
#
_symmetry.space_group_name_H-M   'P 1'
#
loop_
_entity.id
_entity.type
_entity.pdbx_description
1 polymer ?
#
loop_
_entity_poly.entity_id
_entity_poly.type
_entity_poly.pdbx_seq_one_letter_code
_entity_poly.pdbx_strand_id
1 'polypeptide(L)'
;MIYLEHKTPSVNRFVELSLKEKKVNIRSGRIGLSGKFITLKFHQHHEAEDVYSRRLLKLYSKGYRCSRSKKNRVMLETIIKDPNDTSNYLVYSDLLQMQHEPRGKLIAVQYKLELSPYKKSLLQEESYILKKNRQLKETWWDKKTYCRWSMGFINSVIYDMNHDLSQAGWIRRMLMHPSFYFLRRLCLFNVPRSFAIPEVLSLLDKHLPQTVDYLEFCNSGSSSYGIDKDSIKPYLNINNVSNLEIKSNHVYDRRLAMAWLTDT
;
A
#
# COMPACT_ATOMS: atom_id res chain seq x y z
N MET A 1 9.02 13.31 -2.56
CA MET A 1 8.64 14.32 -1.53
C MET A 1 7.19 14.04 -1.17
N ILE A 2 6.81 14.06 0.11
CA ILE A 2 5.45 13.77 0.56
C ILE A 2 4.86 15.02 1.19
N TYR A 3 3.65 15.39 0.79
CA TYR A 3 2.85 16.44 1.41
C TYR A 3 1.72 15.80 2.23
N LEU A 4 1.59 16.21 3.49
CA LEU A 4 0.64 15.66 4.45
C LEU A 4 -0.24 16.80 4.96
N GLU A 5 -1.54 16.55 5.09
CA GLU A 5 -2.50 17.49 5.67
C GLU A 5 -3.18 16.89 6.90
N HIS A 6 -3.51 17.75 7.85
CA HIS A 6 -4.44 17.44 8.93
C HIS A 6 -5.54 18.49 8.90
N LYS A 7 -6.74 18.06 8.51
CA LYS A 7 -7.94 18.87 8.37
C LYS A 7 -9.02 18.37 9.33
N THR A 8 -9.34 19.18 10.33
CA THR A 8 -10.51 19.08 11.20
C THR A 8 -11.18 20.46 11.26
N PRO A 9 -12.41 20.60 11.78
CA PRO A 9 -13.06 21.91 11.92
C PRO A 9 -12.21 22.94 12.69
N SER A 10 -11.35 22.48 13.59
CA SER A 10 -10.47 23.30 14.43
C SER A 10 -9.00 23.31 14.01
N VAL A 11 -8.57 22.43 13.09
CA VAL A 11 -7.16 22.25 12.71
C VAL A 11 -7.04 22.20 11.19
N ASN A 12 -6.28 23.14 10.63
CA ASN A 12 -5.96 23.15 9.21
C ASN A 12 -4.45 23.31 9.02
N ARG A 13 -3.72 22.19 9.04
CA ARG A 13 -2.25 22.18 9.02
C ARG A 13 -1.69 21.28 7.92
N PHE A 14 -0.50 21.61 7.43
CA PHE A 14 0.27 20.76 6.53
C PHE A 14 1.66 20.46 7.08
N VAL A 15 2.21 19.34 6.62
CA VAL A 15 3.62 18.98 6.75
C VAL A 15 4.11 18.38 5.44
N GLU A 16 5.15 18.96 4.86
CA GLU A 16 5.92 18.36 3.78
C GLU A 16 7.16 17.69 4.35
N LEU A 17 7.44 16.48 3.89
CA LEU A 17 8.65 15.74 4.19
C LEU A 17 9.34 15.35 2.88
N SER A 18 10.62 15.65 2.76
CA SER A 18 11.44 15.13 1.67
C SER A 18 12.72 14.52 2.22
N LEU A 19 13.05 13.32 1.76
CA LEU A 19 14.36 12.71 1.96
C LEU A 19 15.21 12.94 0.70
N LYS A 20 16.40 13.49 0.86
CA LYS A 20 17.42 13.63 -0.19
C LYS A 20 18.76 13.24 0.38
N GLU A 21 19.28 12.08 -0.04
CA GLU A 21 20.55 11.52 0.47
C GLU A 21 20.61 11.56 2.01
N LYS A 22 21.55 12.30 2.58
CA LYS A 22 21.76 12.43 4.03
C LYS A 22 20.96 13.59 4.66
N LYS A 23 19.88 14.03 4.03
CA LYS A 23 19.09 15.20 4.47
C LYS A 23 17.60 14.89 4.49
N VAL A 24 16.94 15.31 5.57
CA VAL A 24 15.49 15.33 5.67
C VAL A 24 15.04 16.79 5.74
N ASN A 25 14.31 17.24 4.71
CA ASN A 25 13.66 18.55 4.74
C ASN A 25 12.22 18.42 5.21
N ILE A 26 11.81 19.38 6.02
CA ILE A 26 10.51 19.42 6.67
C ILE A 26 9.96 20.83 6.48
N ARG A 27 8.83 20.97 5.77
CA ARG A 27 8.04 22.20 5.76
C ARG A 27 6.78 21.95 6.57
N SER A 28 6.35 22.87 7.42
CA SER A 28 5.11 22.68 8.19
C SER A 28 4.42 24.00 8.49
N GLY A 29 3.10 24.03 8.48
CA GLY A 29 2.38 25.28 8.69
C GLY A 29 0.87 25.11 8.68
N ARG A 30 0.15 26.24 8.69
CA ARG A 30 -1.27 26.25 8.32
C ARG A 30 -1.41 26.16 6.81
N ILE A 31 -2.43 25.46 6.33
CA ILE A 31 -2.68 25.34 4.89
C ILE A 31 -2.95 26.73 4.31
N GLY A 32 -2.34 27.03 3.16
CA GLY A 32 -2.41 28.35 2.51
C GLY A 32 -1.31 29.33 2.92
N LEU A 33 -0.44 28.98 3.88
CA LEU A 33 0.70 29.80 4.28
C LEU A 33 2.03 29.15 3.88
N SER A 34 3.10 29.94 3.82
CA SER A 34 4.46 29.47 3.46
C SER A 34 5.01 28.41 4.43
N GLY A 35 4.57 28.44 5.69
CA GLY A 35 5.02 27.51 6.73
C GLY A 35 6.45 27.76 7.22
N LYS A 36 6.87 26.99 8.22
CA LYS A 36 8.24 26.94 8.73
C LYS A 36 8.99 25.81 8.05
N PHE A 37 10.23 26.08 7.65
CA PHE A 37 11.10 25.13 6.97
C PHE A 37 12.28 24.73 7.87
N ILE A 38 12.56 23.44 7.94
CA ILE A 38 13.65 22.85 8.74
C ILE A 38 14.36 21.79 7.88
N THR A 39 15.68 21.84 7.84
CA THR A 39 16.51 20.79 7.23
C THR A 39 17.33 20.09 8.32
N LEU A 40 17.19 18.77 8.39
CA LEU A 40 18.00 17.90 9.24
C LEU A 40 19.08 17.25 8.37
N LYS A 41 20.34 17.32 8.81
CA LYS A 41 21.49 16.70 8.13
C LYS A 41 22.00 15.54 8.97
N PHE A 42 22.38 14.45 8.31
CA PHE A 42 22.84 13.21 8.95
C PHE A 42 24.21 12.80 8.40
N HIS A 43 24.92 11.94 9.14
CA HIS A 43 26.23 11.46 8.71
C HIS A 43 26.10 10.34 7.67
N GLN A 44 25.05 9.52 7.82
CA GLN A 44 24.76 8.40 6.93
C GLN A 44 23.35 8.50 6.34
N HIS A 45 23.15 7.88 5.17
CA HIS A 45 21.85 7.88 4.49
C HIS A 45 20.78 7.09 5.27
N HIS A 46 21.17 5.96 5.85
CA HIS A 46 20.26 5.10 6.61
C HIS A 46 19.67 5.82 7.85
N GLU A 47 20.47 6.65 8.53
CA GLU A 47 20.00 7.49 9.65
C GLU A 47 18.90 8.46 9.21
N ALA A 48 19.07 9.05 8.03
CA ALA A 48 18.10 9.96 7.45
C ALA A 48 16.79 9.23 7.06
N GLU A 49 16.89 8.01 6.51
CA GLU A 49 15.76 7.13 6.22
C GLU A 49 14.98 6.75 7.49
N ASP A 50 15.67 6.38 8.56
CA ASP A 50 15.05 6.01 9.84
C ASP A 50 14.30 7.18 10.48
N VAL A 51 14.89 8.37 10.48
CA VAL A 51 14.25 9.57 11.01
C VAL A 51 13.06 9.97 10.14
N TYR A 52 13.22 9.92 8.82
CA TYR A 52 12.14 10.19 7.88
C TYR A 52 10.94 9.27 8.15
N SER A 53 11.18 7.96 8.25
CA SER A 53 10.15 6.95 8.47
C SER A 53 9.46 7.12 9.83
N ARG A 54 10.23 7.27 10.92
CA ARG A 54 9.67 7.53 12.26
C ARG A 54 8.80 8.77 12.30
N ARG A 55 9.19 9.83 11.58
CA ARG A 55 8.45 11.10 11.55
C ARG A 55 7.18 10.99 10.74
N LEU A 56 7.22 10.29 9.61
CA LEU A 56 6.06 9.95 8.81
C LEU A 56 5.02 9.18 9.66
N LEU A 57 5.46 8.16 10.39
CA LEU A 57 4.62 7.37 11.32
C LEU A 57 3.99 8.25 12.41
N LYS A 58 4.77 9.13 13.02
CA LYS A 58 4.29 10.07 14.05
C LYS A 58 3.27 11.06 13.50
N LEU A 59 3.34 11.42 12.22
CA LEU A 59 2.36 12.30 11.58
C LEU A 59 1.06 11.54 11.29
N TYR A 60 1.15 10.31 10.78
CA TYR A 60 -0.03 9.49 10.54
C TYR A 60 -0.81 9.17 11.83
N SER A 61 -0.12 8.87 12.93
CA SER A 61 -0.76 8.65 14.24
C SER A 61 -1.45 9.91 14.78
N LYS A 62 -1.00 11.10 14.35
CA LYS A 62 -1.60 12.40 14.68
C LYS A 62 -2.75 12.81 13.75
N GLY A 63 -3.22 11.93 12.88
CA GLY A 63 -4.33 12.22 11.97
C GLY A 63 -3.92 12.93 10.68
N TYR A 64 -2.63 13.15 10.43
CA TYR A 64 -2.20 13.61 9.12
C TYR A 64 -2.48 12.54 8.06
N ARG A 65 -2.80 12.97 6.85
CA ARG A 65 -3.04 12.13 5.67
C ARG A 65 -2.21 12.68 4.52
N CYS A 66 -1.71 11.81 3.64
CA CYS A 66 -1.07 12.26 2.41
C CYS A 66 -2.06 13.13 1.63
N SER A 67 -1.77 14.43 1.55
CA SER A 67 -2.44 15.31 0.61
C SER A 67 -1.51 15.42 -0.58
N ARG A 68 -1.80 14.60 -1.58
CA ARG A 68 -1.39 14.93 -2.93
C ARG A 68 -2.28 16.12 -3.35
N SER A 69 -1.82 17.02 -4.23
CA SER A 69 -2.56 18.25 -4.61
C SER A 69 -4.08 18.03 -4.73
N LYS A 70 -4.93 19.06 -4.53
CA LYS A 70 -6.41 18.90 -4.65
C LYS A 70 -6.80 18.11 -5.92
N LYS A 71 -6.08 18.31 -7.03
CA LYS A 71 -6.23 17.54 -8.28
C LYS A 71 -5.90 16.06 -8.11
N ASN A 72 -4.76 15.71 -7.50
CA ASN A 72 -4.43 14.31 -7.21
C ASN A 72 -5.48 13.67 -6.29
N ARG A 73 -6.02 14.39 -5.28
CA ARG A 73 -7.05 13.84 -4.40
C ARG A 73 -8.33 13.49 -5.16
N VAL A 74 -8.81 14.40 -6.02
CA VAL A 74 -9.99 14.15 -6.85
C VAL A 74 -9.77 12.94 -7.76
N MET A 75 -8.59 12.80 -8.39
CA MET A 75 -8.28 11.64 -9.24
C MET A 75 -8.17 10.32 -8.46
N LEU A 76 -7.65 10.36 -7.22
CA LEU A 76 -7.66 9.16 -6.39
C LEU A 76 -9.08 8.77 -5.98
N GLU A 77 -9.93 9.76 -5.66
CA GLU A 77 -11.34 9.52 -5.33
C GLU A 77 -12.13 8.96 -6.52
N THR A 78 -11.81 9.34 -7.77
CA THR A 78 -12.43 8.72 -8.96
C THR A 78 -11.99 7.27 -9.13
N ILE A 79 -10.69 6.97 -8.94
CA ILE A 79 -10.19 5.59 -8.96
C ILE A 79 -10.81 4.75 -7.83
N ILE A 80 -11.02 5.30 -6.63
CA ILE A 80 -11.67 4.57 -5.53
C ILE A 80 -13.12 4.22 -5.89
N LYS A 81 -13.84 5.13 -6.55
CA LYS A 81 -15.23 4.91 -6.96
C LYS A 81 -15.35 3.85 -8.05
N ASP A 82 -14.43 3.85 -9.00
CA ASP A 82 -14.35 2.82 -10.04
C ASP A 82 -12.90 2.35 -10.24
N PRO A 83 -12.46 1.35 -9.46
CA PRO A 83 -11.09 0.83 -9.53
C PRO A 83 -10.79 0.07 -10.82
N ASN A 84 -11.80 -0.25 -11.64
CA ASN A 84 -11.66 -1.01 -12.88
C ASN A 84 -11.56 -0.12 -14.12
N ASP A 85 -11.96 1.15 -14.03
CA ASP A 85 -11.84 2.09 -15.13
C ASP A 85 -10.39 2.52 -15.34
N THR A 86 -9.75 1.90 -16.33
CA THR A 86 -8.35 2.17 -16.73
C THR A 86 -8.13 3.62 -17.16
N SER A 87 -9.17 4.32 -17.64
CA SER A 87 -9.10 5.73 -18.05
C SER A 87 -8.74 6.64 -16.88
N ASN A 88 -9.26 6.36 -15.68
CA ASN A 88 -8.94 7.12 -14.47
C ASN A 88 -7.45 7.01 -14.11
N TYR A 89 -6.86 5.82 -14.31
CA TYR A 89 -5.44 5.60 -14.08
C TYR A 89 -4.57 6.32 -15.11
N LEU A 90 -4.99 6.39 -16.37
CA LEU A 90 -4.27 7.12 -17.41
C LEU A 90 -4.23 8.63 -17.16
N VAL A 91 -5.37 9.21 -16.78
CA VAL A 91 -5.43 10.63 -16.40
C VAL A 91 -4.53 10.90 -15.18
N TYR A 92 -4.52 9.98 -14.21
CA TYR A 92 -3.63 10.07 -13.05
C TYR A 92 -2.15 9.87 -13.41
N SER A 93 -1.87 9.01 -14.40
CA SER A 93 -0.53 8.77 -14.94
C SER A 93 0.08 10.05 -15.49
N ASP A 94 -0.66 10.80 -16.31
CA ASP A 94 -0.18 12.06 -16.90
C ASP A 94 0.15 13.09 -15.81
N LEU A 95 -0.73 13.23 -14.81
CA LEU A 95 -0.49 14.11 -13.67
C LEU A 95 0.78 13.72 -12.90
N LEU A 96 1.02 12.43 -12.69
CA LEU A 96 2.21 11.94 -12.01
C LEU A 96 3.48 12.16 -12.85
N GLN A 97 3.40 11.98 -14.18
CA GLN A 97 4.53 12.24 -15.07
C GLN A 97 4.91 13.72 -15.09
N MET A 98 3.93 14.63 -15.09
CA MET A 98 4.18 16.08 -14.93
C MET A 98 4.87 16.42 -13.61
N GLN A 99 4.69 15.60 -12.58
CA GLN A 99 5.34 15.73 -11.26
C GLN A 99 6.67 14.98 -11.19
N HIS A 100 7.13 14.37 -12.29
CA HIS A 100 8.29 13.49 -12.36
C HIS A 100 8.21 12.30 -11.38
N GLU A 101 7.00 11.85 -11.06
CA GLU A 101 6.78 10.68 -10.21
C GLU A 101 6.90 9.39 -11.06
N PRO A 102 7.78 8.43 -10.70
CA PRO A 102 8.03 7.22 -11.48
C PRO A 102 6.79 6.32 -11.62
N ARG A 103 5.80 6.49 -10.72
CA ARG A 103 4.53 5.77 -10.80
C ARG A 103 3.74 6.11 -12.06
N GLY A 104 3.79 7.36 -12.54
CA GLY A 104 3.11 7.73 -13.77
C GLY A 104 3.64 6.92 -14.95
N LYS A 105 4.97 6.87 -15.08
CA LYS A 105 5.60 6.03 -16.11
C LYS A 105 5.24 4.55 -15.97
N LEU A 106 5.21 4.02 -14.74
CA LEU A 106 4.80 2.63 -14.49
C LEU A 106 3.37 2.35 -14.97
N ILE A 107 2.41 3.24 -14.66
CA ILE A 107 1.01 3.11 -15.12
C ILE A 107 0.96 3.05 -16.65
N ALA A 108 1.63 3.98 -17.33
CA ALA A 108 1.62 4.03 -18.79
C ALA A 108 2.21 2.76 -19.44
N VAL A 109 3.26 2.17 -18.85
CA VAL A 109 3.85 0.91 -19.32
C VAL A 109 2.89 -0.26 -19.10
N GLN A 110 2.25 -0.34 -17.92
CA GLN A 110 1.33 -1.42 -17.58
C GLN A 110 0.04 -1.37 -18.40
N TYR A 111 -0.50 -0.19 -18.69
CA TYR A 111 -1.61 -0.05 -19.63
C TYR A 111 -1.25 -0.57 -21.04
N LYS A 112 -0.04 -0.27 -21.53
CA LYS A 112 0.43 -0.82 -22.81
C LYS A 112 0.62 -2.34 -22.76
N LEU A 113 1.00 -2.89 -21.61
CA LEU A 113 1.08 -4.35 -21.40
C LEU A 113 -0.31 -5.00 -21.38
N GLU A 114 -1.34 -4.30 -20.91
CA GLU A 114 -2.71 -4.78 -20.97
C GLU A 114 -3.21 -4.87 -22.42
N LEU A 115 -2.92 -3.85 -23.24
CA LEU A 115 -3.25 -3.86 -24.67
C LEU A 115 -2.38 -4.81 -25.50
N SER A 116 -1.18 -5.13 -25.03
CA SER A 116 -0.23 -6.00 -25.72
C SER A 116 0.48 -6.90 -24.72
N PRO A 117 -0.22 -7.93 -24.22
CA PRO A 117 0.35 -8.88 -23.26
C PRO A 117 1.63 -9.49 -23.82
N TYR A 118 2.59 -9.75 -22.95
CA TYR A 118 3.86 -10.42 -23.27
C TYR A 118 4.85 -9.64 -24.15
N LYS A 119 4.59 -8.37 -24.48
CA LYS A 119 5.57 -7.54 -25.21
C LYS A 119 6.85 -7.37 -24.38
N LYS A 120 7.90 -8.09 -24.77
CA LYS A 120 9.17 -8.22 -24.02
C LYS A 120 9.80 -6.89 -23.64
N SER A 121 9.79 -5.89 -24.53
CA SER A 121 10.35 -4.57 -24.24
C SER A 121 9.62 -3.84 -23.11
N LEU A 122 8.29 -3.97 -23.04
CA LEU A 122 7.50 -3.38 -21.97
C LEU A 122 7.69 -4.11 -20.64
N LEU A 123 7.79 -5.45 -20.65
CA LEU A 123 8.08 -6.23 -19.44
C LEU A 123 9.46 -5.87 -18.84
N GLN A 124 10.45 -5.66 -19.71
CA GLN A 124 11.78 -5.20 -19.31
C GLN A 124 11.74 -3.78 -18.72
N GLU A 125 10.96 -2.88 -19.32
CA GLU A 125 10.80 -1.52 -18.84
C GLU A 125 10.07 -1.46 -17.50
N GLU A 126 8.98 -2.22 -17.33
CA GLU A 126 8.28 -2.38 -16.06
C GLU A 126 9.23 -2.88 -14.96
N SER A 127 9.96 -3.96 -15.24
CA SER A 127 10.95 -4.53 -14.32
C SER A 127 12.04 -3.52 -13.93
N TYR A 128 12.51 -2.73 -14.90
CA TYR A 128 13.50 -1.67 -14.66
C TYR A 128 12.95 -0.57 -13.74
N ILE A 129 11.73 -0.08 -13.99
CA ILE A 129 11.09 0.95 -13.17
C ILE A 129 10.91 0.45 -11.74
N LEU A 130 10.39 -0.76 -11.55
CA LEU A 130 10.19 -1.35 -10.23
C LEU A 130 11.52 -1.56 -9.48
N LYS A 131 12.57 -2.03 -10.18
CA LYS A 131 13.89 -2.27 -9.56
C LYS A 131 14.61 -0.98 -9.18
N LYS A 132 14.49 0.09 -9.98
CA LYS A 132 15.22 1.35 -9.77
C LYS A 132 14.56 2.25 -8.73
N ASN A 133 13.25 2.15 -8.53
CA ASN A 133 12.48 3.09 -7.71
C ASN A 133 12.04 2.44 -6.39
N ARG A 134 12.86 2.57 -5.34
CA ARG A 134 12.57 2.03 -3.99
C ARG A 134 11.25 2.51 -3.40
N GLN A 135 10.83 3.74 -3.74
CA GLN A 135 9.53 4.28 -3.33
C GLN A 135 8.31 3.55 -3.93
N LEU A 136 8.53 2.77 -4.99
CA LEU A 136 7.52 1.89 -5.56
C LEU A 136 7.64 0.51 -4.93
N LYS A 137 8.86 -0.04 -4.90
CA LYS A 137 9.16 -1.38 -4.39
C LYS A 137 10.22 -1.34 -3.31
N GLU A 138 9.79 -1.55 -2.07
CA GLU A 138 10.70 -1.59 -0.92
C GLU A 138 11.50 -2.90 -0.87
N THR A 139 12.69 -2.85 -0.27
CA THR A 139 13.61 -3.99 -0.20
C THR A 139 13.11 -5.12 0.71
N TRP A 140 12.14 -4.86 1.59
CA TRP A 140 11.57 -5.85 2.50
C TRP A 140 10.55 -6.81 1.83
N TRP A 141 10.27 -6.64 0.53
CA TRP A 141 9.21 -7.40 -0.17
C TRP A 141 9.64 -8.81 -0.61
N ASP A 142 10.93 -9.09 -0.74
CA ASP A 142 11.38 -10.00 -1.81
C ASP A 142 11.71 -11.46 -1.44
N LYS A 143 11.02 -12.07 -0.47
CA LYS A 143 11.07 -13.55 -0.32
C LYS A 143 9.75 -14.24 0.02
N LYS A 144 8.78 -13.50 0.56
CA LYS A 144 7.61 -14.06 1.28
C LYS A 144 6.31 -13.34 0.96
N THR A 145 6.42 -12.32 0.11
CA THR A 145 5.30 -11.51 -0.34
C THR A 145 5.20 -11.69 -1.83
N TYR A 146 4.03 -12.10 -2.29
CA TYR A 146 3.72 -12.15 -3.70
C TYR A 146 2.77 -11.01 -4.01
N CYS A 147 3.26 -10.01 -4.73
CA CYS A 147 2.48 -8.85 -5.13
C CYS A 147 2.13 -8.97 -6.61
N ARG A 148 0.84 -8.88 -6.94
CA ARG A 148 0.41 -8.58 -8.29
C ARG A 148 0.39 -7.06 -8.45
N TRP A 149 1.13 -6.58 -9.43
CA TRP A 149 1.13 -5.19 -9.81
C TRP A 149 0.13 -4.97 -10.94
N SER A 150 -0.63 -3.88 -10.85
CA SER A 150 -1.48 -3.39 -11.92
C SER A 150 -1.65 -1.88 -11.79
N MET A 151 -1.63 -1.18 -12.92
CA MET A 151 -1.82 0.27 -13.00
C MET A 151 -1.03 1.09 -11.97
N GLY A 152 0.24 0.76 -11.73
CA GLY A 152 1.16 1.46 -10.84
C GLY A 152 0.98 1.16 -9.34
N PHE A 153 0.09 0.23 -8.99
CA PHE A 153 -0.23 -0.17 -7.62
C PHE A 153 -0.18 -1.68 -7.47
N ILE A 154 -0.22 -2.14 -6.23
CA ILE A 154 -0.40 -3.53 -5.86
C ILE A 154 -1.89 -3.75 -5.65
N ASN A 155 -2.50 -4.54 -6.53
CA ASN A 155 -3.93 -4.86 -6.47
C ASN A 155 -4.21 -6.16 -5.70
N SER A 156 -3.26 -7.08 -5.68
CA SER A 156 -3.36 -8.33 -4.94
C SER A 156 -2.05 -8.63 -4.22
N VAL A 157 -2.16 -9.11 -2.99
CA VAL A 157 -0.99 -9.54 -2.21
C VAL A 157 -1.27 -10.84 -1.47
N ILE A 158 -0.30 -11.73 -1.51
CA ILE A 158 -0.24 -12.93 -0.68
C ILE A 158 0.98 -12.81 0.21
N TYR A 159 0.78 -12.92 1.52
CA TYR A 159 1.85 -12.84 2.50
C TYR A 159 1.91 -14.11 3.33
N ASP A 160 3.09 -14.74 3.35
CA ASP A 160 3.36 -15.91 4.17
C ASP A 160 3.69 -15.51 5.62
N MET A 161 2.78 -15.84 6.53
CA MET A 161 2.77 -15.44 7.94
C MET A 161 3.64 -16.34 8.83
N ASN A 162 4.14 -17.47 8.33
CA ASN A 162 4.98 -18.42 9.10
C ASN A 162 6.41 -17.90 9.37
N HIS A 163 6.65 -16.59 9.25
CA HIS A 163 7.99 -16.03 9.30
C HIS A 163 8.19 -14.95 10.38
N ASP A 164 9.34 -15.05 11.06
CA ASP A 164 9.89 -14.33 12.23
C ASP A 164 9.76 -12.79 12.33
N LEU A 165 9.17 -12.10 11.35
CA LEU A 165 8.91 -10.67 11.51
C LEU A 165 7.66 -10.50 12.39
N SER A 166 7.64 -9.47 13.23
CA SER A 166 6.40 -8.99 13.85
C SER A 166 5.34 -8.82 12.76
N GLN A 167 4.40 -9.76 12.67
CA GLN A 167 3.42 -9.85 11.59
C GLN A 167 2.58 -8.58 11.54
N ALA A 168 2.21 -8.05 12.70
CA ALA A 168 1.57 -6.74 12.85
C ALA A 168 2.44 -5.60 12.28
N GLY A 169 3.75 -5.61 12.54
CA GLY A 169 4.69 -4.64 11.98
C GLY A 169 4.83 -4.72 10.45
N TRP A 170 4.73 -5.91 9.87
CA TRP A 170 4.70 -6.08 8.40
C TRP A 170 3.38 -5.56 7.82
N ILE A 171 2.24 -6.02 8.34
CA ILE A 171 0.90 -5.61 7.86
C ILE A 171 0.73 -4.10 7.97
N ARG A 172 1.15 -3.50 9.09
CA ARG A 172 1.14 -2.05 9.27
C ARG A 172 1.98 -1.34 8.22
N ARG A 173 3.21 -1.81 7.93
CA ARG A 173 4.07 -1.19 6.90
C ARG A 173 3.47 -1.34 5.51
N MET A 174 2.90 -2.50 5.20
CA MET A 174 2.22 -2.78 3.94
C MET A 174 1.03 -1.85 3.70
N LEU A 175 0.06 -1.82 4.61
CA LEU A 175 -1.17 -1.02 4.45
C LEU A 175 -0.88 0.49 4.41
N MET A 176 0.22 0.93 5.00
CA MET A 176 0.64 2.33 4.98
C MET A 176 1.47 2.69 3.74
N HIS A 177 1.92 1.70 2.96
CA HIS A 177 2.77 1.95 1.82
C HIS A 177 1.93 2.43 0.62
N PRO A 178 2.33 3.53 -0.07
CA PRO A 178 1.54 4.13 -1.15
C PRO A 178 1.20 3.23 -2.34
N SER A 179 1.91 2.13 -2.53
CA SER A 179 1.62 1.15 -3.59
C SER A 179 0.40 0.27 -3.28
N PHE A 180 0.00 0.13 -2.01
CA PHE A 180 -1.16 -0.67 -1.60
C PHE A 180 -2.46 0.15 -1.53
N TYR A 181 -2.44 1.40 -2.00
CA TYR A 181 -3.55 2.33 -1.84
C TYR A 181 -4.85 1.86 -2.51
N PHE A 182 -4.73 1.07 -3.58
CA PHE A 182 -5.84 0.44 -4.30
C PHE A 182 -5.78 -1.08 -4.21
N LEU A 183 -5.32 -1.59 -3.07
CA LEU A 183 -5.35 -3.04 -2.81
C LEU A 183 -6.79 -3.52 -2.92
N ARG A 184 -7.00 -4.62 -3.64
CA ARG A 184 -8.29 -5.28 -3.82
C ARG A 184 -8.34 -6.62 -3.08
N ARG A 185 -7.24 -7.37 -3.16
CA ARG A 185 -7.17 -8.72 -2.59
C ARG A 185 -6.01 -8.87 -1.62
N LEU A 186 -6.31 -9.31 -0.40
CA LEU A 186 -5.32 -9.62 0.63
C LEU A 186 -5.47 -11.07 1.07
N CYS A 187 -4.42 -11.87 0.89
CA CYS A 187 -4.34 -13.22 1.42
C CYS A 187 -3.21 -13.29 2.46
N LEU A 188 -3.56 -13.70 3.68
CA LEU A 188 -2.63 -14.04 4.74
C LEU A 188 -2.49 -15.56 4.76
N PHE A 189 -1.40 -16.07 4.21
CA PHE A 189 -1.10 -17.48 4.10
C PHE A 189 -0.34 -17.96 5.33
N ASN A 190 -0.49 -19.23 5.72
CA ASN A 190 0.27 -19.85 6.81
C ASN A 190 0.14 -19.10 8.15
N VAL A 191 -1.08 -18.72 8.50
CA VAL A 191 -1.39 -18.01 9.75
C VAL A 191 -1.13 -18.92 10.97
N PRO A 192 -0.14 -18.62 11.83
CA PRO A 192 0.22 -19.51 12.93
C PRO A 192 -0.85 -19.54 14.02
N ARG A 193 -0.87 -20.58 14.86
CA ARG A 193 -1.85 -20.66 15.97
C ARG A 193 -1.65 -19.58 17.03
N SER A 194 -0.41 -19.18 17.27
CA SER A 194 -0.03 -18.08 18.17
C SER A 194 -0.29 -16.70 17.56
N PHE A 195 -0.96 -16.64 16.40
CA PHE A 195 -1.25 -15.39 15.74
C PHE A 195 -2.00 -14.46 16.68
N ALA A 196 -1.44 -13.26 16.88
CA ALA A 196 -2.07 -12.20 17.65
C ALA A 196 -3.24 -11.62 16.83
N ILE A 197 -4.27 -12.45 16.65
CA ILE A 197 -5.49 -12.18 15.89
C ILE A 197 -6.03 -10.79 16.26
N PRO A 198 -6.16 -10.39 17.54
CA PRO A 198 -6.71 -9.08 17.87
C PRO A 198 -5.89 -7.90 17.35
N GLU A 199 -4.55 -7.95 17.41
CA GLU A 199 -3.70 -6.85 16.95
C GLU A 199 -3.75 -6.71 15.43
N VAL A 200 -3.67 -7.82 14.70
CA VAL A 200 -3.74 -7.77 13.24
C VAL A 200 -5.13 -7.40 12.77
N LEU A 201 -6.19 -7.97 13.33
CA LEU A 201 -7.55 -7.62 12.94
C LEU A 201 -7.82 -6.13 13.22
N SER A 202 -7.33 -5.58 14.34
CA SER A 202 -7.41 -4.13 14.61
C SER A 202 -6.64 -3.30 13.57
N LEU A 203 -5.49 -3.77 13.08
CA LEU A 203 -4.77 -3.09 12.01
C LEU A 203 -5.51 -3.16 10.68
N LEU A 204 -6.10 -4.31 10.34
CA LEU A 204 -6.92 -4.46 9.15
C LEU A 204 -8.13 -3.54 9.24
N ASP A 205 -8.92 -3.60 10.31
CA ASP A 205 -10.09 -2.73 10.52
C ASP A 205 -9.76 -1.23 10.33
N LYS A 206 -8.61 -0.79 10.85
CA LYS A 206 -8.21 0.60 10.82
C LYS A 206 -7.59 1.07 9.49
N HIS A 207 -6.92 0.19 8.76
CA HIS A 207 -6.02 0.57 7.68
C HIS A 207 -6.27 -0.15 6.35
N LEU A 208 -7.19 -1.11 6.29
CA LEU A 208 -7.54 -1.76 5.04
C LEU A 208 -8.14 -0.72 4.06
N PRO A 209 -7.64 -0.62 2.82
CA PRO A 209 -8.21 0.26 1.82
C PRO A 209 -9.67 -0.08 1.54
N GLN A 210 -10.50 0.93 1.26
CA GLN A 210 -11.90 0.74 0.87
C GLN A 210 -12.08 -0.04 -0.44
N THR A 211 -11.02 -0.14 -1.23
CA THR A 211 -10.99 -0.90 -2.48
C THR A 211 -10.82 -2.40 -2.26
N VAL A 212 -10.52 -2.85 -1.03
CA VAL A 212 -10.37 -4.28 -0.75
C VAL A 212 -11.73 -4.94 -0.83
N ASP A 213 -11.92 -5.82 -1.80
CA ASP A 213 -13.14 -6.60 -1.99
C ASP A 213 -12.98 -8.06 -1.53
N TYR A 214 -11.75 -8.48 -1.26
CA TYR A 214 -11.47 -9.84 -0.83
C TYR A 214 -10.36 -9.92 0.23
N LEU A 215 -10.67 -10.60 1.34
CA LEU A 215 -9.74 -10.91 2.42
C LEU A 215 -9.79 -12.40 2.76
N GLU A 216 -8.64 -13.05 2.79
CA GLU A 216 -8.57 -14.48 3.09
C GLU A 216 -7.43 -14.84 4.04
N PHE A 217 -7.72 -15.81 4.91
CA PHE A 217 -6.78 -16.42 5.82
C PHE A 217 -6.62 -17.90 5.42
N CYS A 218 -5.46 -18.24 4.85
CA CYS A 218 -5.14 -19.57 4.34
C CYS A 218 -4.11 -20.27 5.21
N ASN A 219 -4.13 -21.61 5.25
CA ASN A 219 -3.09 -22.43 5.88
C ASN A 219 -2.64 -23.56 4.94
N SER A 220 -1.34 -23.85 4.90
CA SER A 220 -0.83 -25.06 4.24
C SER A 220 -0.99 -26.26 5.18
N GLY A 221 -1.78 -27.25 4.77
CA GLY A 221 -1.89 -28.54 5.47
C GLY A 221 -3.32 -29.04 5.70
N SER A 222 -3.47 -30.35 5.91
CA SER A 222 -4.71 -31.06 6.25
C SER A 222 -5.22 -30.76 7.67
N SER A 223 -4.44 -30.01 8.46
CA SER A 223 -4.83 -29.63 9.80
C SER A 223 -5.80 -28.44 9.74
N SER A 224 -7.05 -28.69 10.07
CA SER A 224 -8.21 -27.78 10.08
C SER A 224 -8.12 -26.59 11.05
N TYR A 225 -6.91 -26.13 11.40
CA TYR A 225 -6.69 -24.93 12.19
C TYR A 225 -6.76 -23.70 11.29
N GLY A 226 -7.92 -23.43 10.69
CA GLY A 226 -8.12 -22.11 10.11
C GLY A 226 -8.92 -21.23 11.07
N ILE A 227 -8.79 -19.93 10.85
CA ILE A 227 -9.47 -18.94 11.69
C ILE A 227 -10.94 -18.99 11.30
N ASP A 228 -11.80 -19.42 12.21
CA ASP A 228 -13.23 -19.42 11.97
C ASP A 228 -13.72 -18.00 11.60
N LYS A 229 -14.55 -17.90 10.56
CA LYS A 229 -15.10 -16.63 10.09
C LYS A 229 -15.83 -15.91 11.22
N ASP A 230 -16.50 -16.65 12.10
CA ASP A 230 -17.20 -16.09 13.25
C ASP A 230 -16.25 -15.57 14.34
N SER A 231 -15.01 -16.04 14.39
CA SER A 231 -13.97 -15.50 15.27
C SER A 231 -13.37 -14.18 14.76
N ILE A 232 -13.55 -13.86 13.47
CA ILE A 232 -13.05 -12.63 12.83
C ILE A 232 -14.06 -11.50 12.93
N LYS A 233 -15.35 -11.81 12.76
CA LYS A 233 -16.47 -10.87 12.75
C LYS A 233 -16.48 -9.84 13.90
N PRO A 234 -16.13 -10.18 15.16
CA PRO A 234 -16.15 -9.21 16.25
C PRO A 234 -15.12 -8.08 16.11
N TYR A 235 -14.06 -8.30 15.32
CA TYR A 235 -12.91 -7.39 15.24
C TYR A 235 -12.84 -6.59 13.95
N LEU A 236 -13.51 -7.04 12.88
CA LEU A 236 -13.64 -6.28 11.65
C LEU A 236 -15.02 -5.60 11.66
N ASN A 237 -15.06 -4.28 11.76
CA ASN A 237 -16.28 -3.53 11.58
C ASN A 237 -16.58 -3.43 10.08
N ILE A 238 -17.14 -4.52 9.53
CA ILE A 238 -17.35 -4.76 8.08
C ILE A 238 -18.29 -3.71 7.43
N ASN A 239 -18.89 -2.82 8.22
CA ASN A 239 -19.78 -1.76 7.73
C ASN A 239 -19.10 -0.77 6.76
N ASN A 240 -17.76 -0.69 6.73
CA ASN A 240 -17.04 0.20 5.82
C ASN A 240 -16.68 -0.41 4.46
N VAL A 241 -16.93 -1.71 4.25
CA VAL A 241 -16.64 -2.41 3.00
C VAL A 241 -17.83 -3.30 2.64
N SER A 242 -18.82 -2.71 1.97
CA SER A 242 -20.12 -3.33 1.72
C SER A 242 -20.06 -4.64 0.91
N ASN A 243 -18.93 -4.94 0.26
CA ASN A 243 -18.73 -6.10 -0.61
C ASN A 243 -17.58 -7.01 -0.17
N LEU A 244 -17.08 -6.91 1.07
CA LEU A 244 -15.92 -7.70 1.50
C LEU A 244 -16.27 -9.19 1.60
N GLU A 245 -15.70 -10.00 0.70
CA GLU A 245 -15.72 -11.45 0.84
C GLU A 245 -14.62 -11.90 1.80
N ILE A 246 -15.01 -12.52 2.92
CA ILE A 246 -14.09 -13.16 3.86
C ILE A 246 -14.19 -14.68 3.70
N LYS A 247 -13.06 -15.29 3.31
CA LYS A 247 -12.87 -16.75 3.31
C LYS A 247 -11.89 -17.18 4.38
N SER A 248 -12.20 -18.31 4.99
CA SER A 248 -11.30 -19.05 5.87
C SER A 248 -11.44 -20.54 5.63
N ASN A 249 -10.43 -21.32 6.05
CA ASN A 249 -10.42 -22.80 6.02
C ASN A 249 -10.26 -23.47 4.65
N HIS A 250 -9.62 -22.85 3.67
CA HIS A 250 -9.18 -23.59 2.48
C HIS A 250 -7.80 -24.23 2.69
N VAL A 251 -7.73 -25.56 2.48
CA VAL A 251 -6.47 -26.28 2.31
C VAL A 251 -5.89 -25.81 0.99
N TYR A 252 -4.97 -24.85 1.05
CA TYR A 252 -4.40 -24.24 -0.14
C TYR A 252 -3.14 -24.97 -0.60
N ASP A 253 -3.14 -25.42 -1.85
CA ASP A 253 -1.90 -25.66 -2.59
C ASP A 253 -1.32 -24.29 -2.98
N ARG A 254 0.00 -24.11 -2.78
CA ARG A 254 0.75 -22.93 -3.22
C ARG A 254 0.52 -22.63 -4.72
N ARG A 255 0.25 -23.64 -5.55
CA ARG A 255 -0.12 -23.45 -6.97
C ARG A 255 -1.44 -22.71 -7.15
N LEU A 256 -2.45 -23.00 -6.33
CA LEU A 256 -3.74 -22.31 -6.34
C LEU A 256 -3.62 -20.87 -5.82
N ALA A 257 -2.76 -20.65 -4.81
CA ALA A 257 -2.42 -19.30 -4.36
C ALA A 257 -1.65 -18.51 -5.43
N MET A 258 -0.90 -19.15 -6.32
CA MET A 258 -0.26 -18.44 -7.42
C MET A 258 -1.22 -18.16 -8.59
N ALA A 259 -2.23 -19.03 -8.83
CA ALA A 259 -3.31 -18.79 -9.79
C ALA A 259 -4.12 -17.52 -9.45
N TRP A 260 -4.24 -17.22 -8.16
CA TRP A 260 -4.80 -15.98 -7.62
C TRP A 260 -4.11 -14.69 -8.11
N LEU A 261 -2.83 -14.77 -8.46
CA LEU A 261 -2.08 -13.65 -9.03
C LEU A 261 -2.26 -13.53 -10.54
N THR A 262 -2.87 -14.52 -11.19
CA THR A 262 -3.02 -14.59 -12.65
C THR A 262 -4.47 -14.47 -13.12
N ASP A 263 -5.46 -14.83 -12.32
CA ASP A 263 -6.88 -14.76 -12.72
C ASP A 263 -7.35 -13.30 -12.90
N THR A 264 -7.82 -13.01 -14.12
CA THR A 264 -8.47 -11.76 -14.57
C THR A 264 -9.94 -11.73 -14.21
#